data_AF-A0A951KI42-F1
#
_entry.id   AF-A0A951KI42-F1
#
_cell.length_a   1.000
_cell.length_b   1.000
_cell.length_c   1.000
_cell.angle_alpha   90.00
_cell.angle_beta   90.00
_cell.angle_gamma   90.00
#
_symmetry.space_group_name_H-M   'P 1'
#
loop_
_entity.id
_entity.type
_entity.pdbx_description
1 polymer ?
#
loop_
_entity_poly.entity_id
_entity_poly.type
_entity_poly.pdbx_seq_one_letter_code
_entity_poly.pdbx_strand_id
1 'polypeptide(L)'
;MGAIIEDGRTALNFSKDWQVQQTGAIKPGEPLGIRFDPDRLPVLRDQKGPVQVWDIEVFVKFHPTGELHSGSVMEDLRDPPGHGLVYSKIAGEFDIVIPPGVTGMELWFRNYSLLASADYWDSRYGQNYWFAVPSSAPTPPGSSALLS
;
A
#
# COMPACT_ATOMS: atom_id res chain seq x y z
N MET A 1 -21.10 -10.09 -11.65
CA MET A 1 -21.76 -9.86 -10.35
C MET A 1 -20.69 -10.08 -9.29
N GLY A 2 -19.90 -9.04 -9.02
CA GLY A 2 -18.73 -9.14 -8.14
C GLY A 2 -19.16 -8.96 -6.70
N ALA A 3 -18.83 -9.91 -5.83
CA ALA A 3 -19.00 -9.76 -4.40
C ALA A 3 -18.09 -8.62 -3.93
N ILE A 4 -18.69 -7.52 -3.47
CA ILE A 4 -18.00 -6.59 -2.58
C ILE A 4 -17.91 -7.37 -1.28
N ILE A 5 -16.79 -8.05 -1.05
CA ILE A 5 -16.43 -8.39 0.32
C ILE A 5 -16.15 -7.04 0.95
N GLU A 6 -17.12 -6.49 1.69
CA GLU A 6 -16.85 -5.48 2.70
C GLU A 6 -16.03 -6.16 3.79
N ASP A 7 -14.78 -6.43 3.46
CA ASP A 7 -13.79 -6.78 4.45
C ASP A 7 -13.63 -5.48 5.23
N GLY A 8 -14.11 -5.43 6.47
CA GLY A 8 -14.12 -4.23 7.32
C GLY A 8 -12.72 -3.68 7.66
N ARG A 9 -11.71 -4.07 6.88
CA ARG A 9 -10.33 -3.64 6.95
C ARG A 9 -10.13 -2.30 6.27
N THR A 10 -9.20 -1.53 6.81
CA THR A 10 -8.80 -0.28 6.20
C THR A 10 -7.89 -0.58 5.01
N ALA A 11 -8.16 0.03 3.86
CA ALA A 11 -7.37 -0.18 2.65
C ALA A 11 -7.28 1.07 1.78
N LEU A 12 -6.18 1.17 1.02
CA LEU A 12 -5.99 2.09 -0.08
C LEU A 12 -5.88 1.32 -1.39
N ASN A 13 -6.75 1.63 -2.34
CA ASN A 13 -6.76 1.01 -3.67
C ASN A 13 -6.38 2.05 -4.72
N PHE A 14 -5.33 1.77 -5.47
CA PHE A 14 -4.84 2.59 -6.59
C PHE A 14 -5.18 1.87 -7.89
N SER A 15 -6.26 2.28 -8.56
CA SER A 15 -6.79 1.61 -9.75
C SER A 15 -6.15 2.12 -11.05
N LYS A 16 -6.23 1.32 -12.13
CA LYS A 16 -5.67 1.67 -13.46
C LYS A 16 -6.21 2.94 -14.10
N ASP A 17 -7.40 3.39 -13.70
CA ASP A 17 -8.02 4.64 -14.13
C ASP A 17 -7.55 5.85 -13.32
N TRP A 18 -6.42 5.69 -12.60
CA TRP A 18 -5.76 6.70 -11.78
C TRP A 18 -6.58 7.18 -10.59
N GLN A 19 -7.69 6.50 -10.28
CA GLN A 19 -8.43 6.77 -9.06
C GLN A 19 -7.74 6.17 -7.84
N VAL A 20 -8.04 6.76 -6.69
CA VAL A 20 -7.55 6.31 -5.39
C VAL A 20 -8.76 6.20 -4.48
N GLN A 21 -9.06 5.01 -3.99
CA GLN A 21 -10.14 4.78 -3.05
C GLN A 21 -9.60 4.37 -1.69
N GLN A 22 -10.13 5.00 -0.64
CA GLN A 22 -9.92 4.59 0.73
C GLN A 22 -11.18 3.87 1.24
N THR A 23 -10.99 2.67 1.78
CA THR A 23 -12.01 1.96 2.56
C THR A 23 -11.60 2.02 4.02
N GLY A 24 -12.55 2.28 4.92
CA GLY A 24 -12.27 2.41 6.35
C GLY A 24 -11.50 3.68 6.72
N ALA A 25 -11.27 3.87 8.02
CA ALA A 25 -10.49 4.99 8.53
C ALA A 25 -9.10 4.50 8.92
N ILE A 26 -8.06 5.19 8.43
CA ILE A 26 -6.67 4.92 8.83
C ILE A 26 -6.49 5.38 10.27
N LYS A 27 -6.09 4.45 11.13
CA LYS A 27 -5.94 4.68 12.57
C LYS A 27 -4.59 4.17 13.06
N PRO A 28 -3.96 4.85 14.02
CA PRO A 28 -2.76 4.33 14.66
C PRO A 28 -3.02 2.97 15.34
N GLY A 29 -2.06 2.06 15.22
CA GLY A 29 -2.12 0.70 15.79
C GLY A 29 -2.89 -0.32 14.95
N GLU A 30 -3.61 0.11 13.91
CA GLU A 30 -4.41 -0.76 13.05
C GLU A 30 -3.66 -1.13 11.76
N PRO A 31 -3.96 -2.30 11.15
CA PRO A 31 -3.44 -2.66 9.85
C PRO A 31 -4.07 -1.80 8.74
N LEU A 32 -3.25 -1.47 7.75
CA LEU A 32 -3.63 -0.85 6.49
C LEU A 32 -3.12 -1.72 5.34
N GLY A 33 -4.03 -2.10 4.45
CA GLY A 33 -3.70 -2.75 3.19
C GLY A 33 -3.52 -1.74 2.05
N ILE A 34 -2.45 -1.85 1.27
CA ILE A 34 -2.20 -1.02 0.10
C ILE A 34 -2.19 -1.91 -1.14
N ARG A 35 -3.13 -1.64 -2.07
CA ARG A 35 -3.24 -2.33 -3.35
C ARG A 35 -2.97 -1.40 -4.50
N PHE A 36 -2.24 -1.91 -5.48
CA PHE A 36 -1.87 -1.15 -6.66
C PHE A 36 -2.18 -1.97 -7.91
N ASP A 37 -2.90 -1.36 -8.84
CA ASP A 37 -3.14 -1.94 -10.15
C ASP A 37 -1.87 -1.77 -11.01
N PRO A 38 -1.21 -2.87 -11.43
CA PRO A 38 0.03 -2.80 -12.19
C PRO A 38 -0.12 -2.09 -13.54
N ASP A 39 -1.33 -1.95 -14.08
CA ASP A 39 -1.58 -1.25 -15.34
C ASP A 39 -1.39 0.28 -15.24
N ARG A 40 -1.26 0.84 -14.02
CA ARG A 40 -0.85 2.25 -13.84
C ARG A 40 0.59 2.50 -14.24
N LEU A 41 1.45 1.49 -14.10
CA LEU A 41 2.87 1.54 -14.48
C LEU A 41 3.20 0.36 -15.41
N PRO A 42 2.68 0.31 -16.66
CA PRO A 42 2.68 -0.91 -17.49
C PRO A 42 4.02 -1.26 -18.14
N VAL A 43 5.07 -0.48 -17.87
CA VAL A 43 6.42 -0.63 -18.45
C VAL A 43 7.29 -1.59 -17.64
N LEU A 44 8.52 -1.88 -18.08
CA LEU A 44 9.50 -2.71 -17.34
C LEU A 44 8.95 -4.08 -16.91
N ARG A 45 8.32 -4.82 -17.81
CA ARG A 45 7.81 -6.19 -17.57
C ARG A 45 8.82 -7.25 -17.99
N ASP A 46 10.08 -7.08 -17.59
CA ASP A 46 11.17 -7.91 -18.08
C ASP A 46 11.20 -9.31 -17.47
N GLN A 47 11.68 -10.26 -18.27
CA GLN A 47 11.88 -11.65 -17.85
C GLN A 47 13.27 -12.15 -18.23
N LYS A 48 13.83 -13.02 -17.39
CA LYS A 48 15.08 -13.76 -17.65
C LYS A 48 14.75 -15.25 -17.82
N GLY A 49 14.65 -15.68 -19.07
CA GLY A 49 14.08 -17.01 -19.36
C GLY A 49 12.62 -17.06 -18.89
N PRO A 50 12.19 -18.06 -18.11
CA PRO A 50 10.83 -18.13 -17.59
C PRO A 50 10.61 -17.26 -16.33
N VAL A 51 11.63 -16.58 -15.81
CA VAL A 51 11.58 -15.88 -14.52
C VAL A 51 11.22 -14.41 -14.73
N GLN A 52 10.16 -13.92 -14.08
CA GLN A 52 9.87 -12.49 -13.98
C GLN A 52 10.89 -11.82 -13.05
N VAL A 53 11.49 -10.73 -13.52
CA VAL A 53 12.56 -10.03 -12.81
C VAL A 53 12.27 -8.54 -12.61
N TRP A 54 10.98 -8.20 -12.61
CA TRP A 54 10.47 -6.87 -12.32
C TRP A 54 9.63 -6.86 -11.05
N ASP A 55 9.39 -5.68 -10.48
CA ASP A 55 8.48 -5.53 -9.35
C ASP A 55 7.91 -4.11 -9.28
N ILE A 56 6.80 -3.96 -8.56
CA ILE A 56 6.30 -2.65 -8.16
C ILE A 56 6.38 -2.57 -6.64
N GLU A 57 7.16 -1.62 -6.15
CA GLU A 57 7.35 -1.34 -4.73
C GLU A 57 6.58 -0.06 -4.36
N VAL A 58 5.88 -0.11 -3.22
CA VAL A 58 5.34 1.08 -2.57
C VAL A 58 6.33 1.58 -1.53
N PHE A 59 6.44 2.90 -1.41
CA PHE A 59 7.12 3.57 -0.32
C PHE A 59 6.08 4.32 0.51
N VAL A 60 6.17 4.20 1.82
CA VAL A 60 5.28 4.84 2.80
C VAL A 60 6.13 5.56 3.81
N LYS A 61 6.03 6.89 3.86
CA LYS A 61 6.72 7.70 4.86
C LYS A 61 5.72 8.28 5.85
N PHE A 62 5.94 8.02 7.13
CA PHE A 62 5.09 8.52 8.19
C PHE A 62 5.52 9.88 8.70
N HIS A 63 4.54 10.70 9.11
CA HIS A 63 4.74 12.03 9.67
C HIS A 63 4.21 12.11 11.10
N PRO A 64 4.88 12.84 12.00
CA PRO A 64 6.08 13.65 11.76
C PRO A 64 7.40 12.88 11.83
N THR A 65 7.39 11.57 12.15
CA THR A 65 8.61 10.79 12.47
C THR A 65 9.61 10.71 11.32
N GLY A 66 9.13 10.76 10.07
CA GLY A 66 9.94 10.56 8.87
C GLY A 66 10.31 9.10 8.62
N GLU A 67 9.75 8.17 9.41
CA GLU A 67 9.96 6.74 9.28
C GLU A 67 9.47 6.25 7.91
N LEU A 68 10.34 5.54 7.18
CA LEU A 68 10.08 5.04 5.83
C LEU A 68 9.94 3.52 5.86
N HIS A 69 8.83 3.03 5.29
CA HIS A 69 8.58 1.62 5.03
C HIS A 69 8.43 1.42 3.53
N SER A 70 8.85 0.27 3.03
CA SER A 70 8.62 -0.10 1.64
C SER A 70 8.44 -1.60 1.47
N GLY A 71 7.79 -1.99 0.38
CA GLY A 71 7.61 -3.38 0.02
C GLY A 71 6.85 -3.56 -1.29
N SER A 72 6.88 -4.80 -1.79
CA SER A 72 6.18 -5.16 -3.02
C SER A 72 4.67 -5.05 -2.85
N VAL A 73 4.00 -4.51 -3.87
CA VAL A 73 2.53 -4.55 -4.04
C VAL A 73 2.13 -5.61 -5.07
N MET A 74 3.04 -6.52 -5.40
CA MET A 74 2.84 -7.62 -6.32
C MET A 74 2.86 -8.96 -5.57
N GLU A 75 2.08 -9.91 -6.05
CA GLU A 75 2.14 -11.30 -5.64
C GLU A 75 2.88 -12.13 -6.69
N ASP A 76 3.86 -12.92 -6.24
CA ASP A 76 4.63 -13.83 -7.07
C ASP A 76 3.86 -15.13 -7.33
N LEU A 77 3.56 -15.42 -8.59
CA LEU A 77 3.09 -16.74 -9.00
C LEU A 77 4.29 -17.65 -9.25
N ARG A 78 4.40 -18.70 -8.43
CA ARG A 78 5.54 -19.63 -8.41
C ARG A 78 5.14 -21.05 -8.78
N ASP A 79 6.04 -21.74 -9.48
CA ASP A 79 5.91 -23.18 -9.75
C ASP A 79 7.23 -23.91 -9.42
N PRO A 80 7.24 -24.82 -8.41
CA PRO A 80 6.15 -25.11 -7.47
C PRO A 80 5.83 -23.93 -6.51
N PRO A 81 4.64 -23.90 -5.89
CA PRO A 81 4.28 -22.85 -4.93
C PRO A 81 5.27 -22.70 -3.77
N GLY A 82 5.55 -21.45 -3.37
CA GLY A 82 6.37 -21.10 -2.20
C GLY A 82 7.90 -21.19 -2.39
N HIS A 83 8.40 -21.97 -3.34
CA HIS A 83 9.86 -22.14 -3.55
C HIS A 83 10.29 -22.26 -5.01
N GLY A 84 9.33 -22.25 -5.94
CA GLY A 84 9.58 -22.29 -7.37
C GLY A 84 9.98 -20.96 -8.00
N LEU A 85 10.22 -21.05 -9.30
CA LEU A 85 10.52 -19.88 -10.13
C LEU A 85 9.28 -18.99 -10.22
N VAL A 86 9.48 -17.66 -10.13
CA VAL A 86 8.42 -16.68 -10.35
C VAL A 86 8.15 -16.59 -11.84
N TYR A 87 7.12 -17.27 -12.33
CA TYR A 87 6.81 -17.27 -13.77
C TYR A 87 5.85 -16.14 -14.17
N SER A 88 5.12 -15.59 -13.20
CA SER A 88 4.20 -14.47 -13.39
C SER A 88 4.07 -13.66 -12.10
N LYS A 89 3.54 -12.45 -12.22
CA LYS A 89 3.22 -11.55 -11.10
C LYS A 89 1.80 -11.01 -11.29
N ILE A 90 1.03 -10.96 -10.21
CA ILE A 90 -0.33 -10.41 -10.19
C ILE A 90 -0.43 -9.34 -9.10
N ALA A 91 -1.46 -8.48 -9.17
CA ALA A 91 -1.69 -7.49 -8.14
C ALA A 91 -1.82 -8.17 -6.76
N GLY A 92 -0.98 -7.74 -5.83
CA GLY A 92 -0.98 -8.20 -4.45
C GLY A 92 -1.37 -7.09 -3.49
N GLU A 93 -0.96 -7.24 -2.24
CA GLU A 93 -1.22 -6.26 -1.19
C GLU A 93 -0.01 -6.10 -0.29
N PHE A 94 0.34 -4.85 -0.03
CA PHE A 94 1.32 -4.51 0.98
C PHE A 94 0.58 -4.13 2.27
N ASP A 95 0.73 -4.95 3.30
CA ASP A 95 0.16 -4.72 4.62
C ASP A 95 1.15 -4.01 5.54
N ILE A 96 0.69 -2.96 6.21
CA ILE A 96 1.48 -2.22 7.20
C ILE A 96 0.65 -1.88 8.42
N VAL A 97 1.27 -1.96 9.60
CA VAL A 97 0.64 -1.46 10.84
C VAL A 97 0.98 0.02 10.99
N ILE A 98 -0.03 0.86 11.17
CA ILE A 98 0.17 2.30 11.33
C ILE A 98 0.84 2.58 12.69
N PRO A 99 2.04 3.20 12.75
CA PRO A 99 2.69 3.45 14.02
C PRO A 99 1.89 4.42 14.92
N PRO A 100 1.97 4.30 16.26
CA PRO A 100 1.34 5.25 17.17
C PRO A 100 1.95 6.66 17.00
N GLY A 101 1.13 7.69 17.19
CA GLY A 101 1.59 9.09 17.19
C GLY A 101 1.85 9.70 15.81
N VAL A 102 1.62 8.96 14.73
CA VAL A 102 1.66 9.52 13.36
C VAL A 102 0.37 10.30 13.07
N THR A 103 0.49 11.40 12.34
CA THR A 103 -0.62 12.28 11.97
C THR A 103 -0.89 12.26 10.46
N GLY A 104 0.02 11.68 9.69
CA GLY A 104 -0.13 11.56 8.24
C GLY A 104 0.90 10.61 7.65
N MET A 105 0.69 10.27 6.40
CA MET A 105 1.64 9.51 5.59
C MET A 105 1.62 10.00 4.15
N GLU A 106 2.78 9.92 3.51
CA GLU A 106 2.94 10.14 2.07
C GLU A 106 3.39 8.84 1.38
N LEU A 107 2.83 8.57 0.21
CA LEU A 107 3.07 7.35 -0.56
C LEU A 107 3.49 7.65 -2.00
N TRP A 108 4.37 6.81 -2.55
CA TRP A 108 4.70 6.76 -3.97
C TRP A 108 5.13 5.35 -4.38
N PHE A 109 5.07 5.06 -5.66
CA PHE A 109 5.35 3.74 -6.22
C PHE A 109 6.51 3.78 -7.19
N ARG A 110 7.31 2.71 -7.19
CA ARG A 110 8.41 2.48 -8.13
C ARG A 110 8.18 1.17 -8.85
N ASN A 111 8.19 1.21 -10.16
CA ASN A 111 8.31 0.04 -11.01
C ASN A 111 9.76 -0.10 -11.46
N TYR A 112 10.36 -1.25 -11.22
CA TYR A 112 11.75 -1.53 -11.54
C TYR A 112 11.93 -2.93 -12.11
N SER A 113 13.04 -3.13 -12.80
CA SER A 113 13.47 -4.43 -13.34
C SER A 113 14.95 -4.65 -13.07
N LEU A 114 15.34 -5.89 -12.74
CA LEU A 114 16.74 -6.25 -12.53
C LEU A 114 17.58 -6.24 -13.81
N LEU A 115 16.94 -6.14 -14.98
CA LEU A 115 17.61 -6.08 -16.29
C LEU A 115 17.61 -4.66 -16.89
N ALA A 116 16.79 -3.76 -16.37
CA ALA A 116 16.69 -2.39 -16.84
C ALA A 116 17.63 -1.47 -16.07
N SER A 117 18.14 -0.43 -16.74
CA SER A 117 18.94 0.63 -16.10
C SER A 117 18.10 1.82 -15.62
N ALA A 118 16.77 1.72 -15.71
CA ALA A 118 15.84 2.80 -15.42
C ALA A 118 14.69 2.30 -14.55
N ASP A 119 14.09 3.24 -13.82
CA ASP A 119 12.89 3.03 -13.01
C ASP A 119 11.76 3.94 -13.51
N TYR A 120 10.52 3.55 -13.26
CA TYR A 120 9.34 4.39 -13.49
C TYR A 120 8.58 4.58 -12.19
N TRP A 121 7.92 5.74 -12.08
CA TRP A 121 7.35 6.19 -10.83
C TRP A 121 5.89 6.57 -10.98
N ASP A 122 5.06 6.16 -10.01
CA ASP A 122 3.77 6.80 -9.75
C ASP A 122 3.89 7.56 -8.42
N SER A 123 4.18 8.86 -8.53
CA SER A 123 4.36 9.78 -7.40
C SER A 123 3.43 10.98 -7.48
N ARG A 124 2.31 10.86 -8.21
CA ARG A 124 1.43 12.00 -8.50
C ARG A 124 2.20 13.23 -9.01
N TYR A 125 3.07 13.02 -10.00
CA TYR A 125 3.94 14.07 -10.55
C TYR A 125 4.85 14.74 -9.49
N GLY A 126 5.38 13.95 -8.55
CA GLY A 126 6.28 14.42 -7.47
C GLY A 126 5.57 15.01 -6.25
N GLN A 127 4.24 15.06 -6.22
CA GLN A 127 3.48 15.52 -5.05
C GLN A 127 3.29 14.42 -4.00
N ASN A 128 3.46 13.16 -4.39
CA ASN A 128 3.11 11.97 -3.64
C ASN A 128 1.62 11.91 -3.27
N TYR A 129 1.19 10.78 -2.73
CA TYR A 129 -0.17 10.57 -2.25
C TYR A 129 -0.22 10.74 -0.74
N TRP A 130 -0.96 11.76 -0.28
CA TRP A 130 -1.03 12.13 1.13
C TRP A 130 -2.33 11.65 1.77
N PHE A 131 -2.21 11.07 2.95
CA PHE A 131 -3.34 10.63 3.76
C PHE A 131 -3.17 11.12 5.20
N ALA A 132 -4.25 11.67 5.75
CA ALA A 132 -4.30 12.02 7.15
C ALA A 132 -4.48 10.76 8.00
N VAL A 133 -3.81 10.72 9.15
CA VAL A 133 -4.05 9.73 10.20
C VAL A 133 -4.66 10.49 11.38
N PRO A 134 -5.99 10.48 11.52
CA PRO A 134 -6.64 11.18 12.62
C PRO A 134 -6.14 10.62 13.95
N SER A 135 -5.77 11.53 14.86
CA SER A 135 -5.52 11.13 16.24
C SER A 135 -6.80 10.51 16.81
N SER A 136 -6.71 9.29 17.33
CA SER A 136 -7.74 8.80 18.24
C SER A 136 -7.68 9.66 19.49
N ALA A 137 -8.58 10.63 19.65
CA ALA A 137 -8.74 11.29 20.94
C ALA A 137 -9.08 10.20 21.97
N PRO A 138 -8.46 10.17 23.16
CA PRO A 138 -8.99 9.36 24.25
C PRO A 138 -10.41 9.84 24.52
N THR A 139 -11.41 8.96 24.46
CA THR A 139 -12.74 9.27 24.99
C THR A 139 -12.56 9.65 26.47
N PRO A 140 -12.89 10.88 26.90
CA PRO A 140 -12.83 11.22 28.31
C PRO A 140 -13.76 10.25 29.07
N PRO A 141 -13.32 9.62 30.17
CA PRO A 141 -14.24 8.85 31.00
C PRO A 141 -15.39 9.77 31.41
N GLY A 142 -16.61 9.33 31.12
CA GLY A 142 -17.83 10.11 31.31
C GLY A 142 -17.88 10.72 32.71
N SER A 143 -17.99 12.04 32.76
CA SER A 143 -18.27 12.77 33.99
C SER A 143 -19.70 12.44 34.40
N SER A 144 -19.89 11.37 35.18
CA SER A 144 -21.14 11.16 35.92
C SER A 144 -21.27 12.31 36.91
N ALA A 145 -22.09 13.31 36.55
CA ALA A 145 -22.51 14.33 37.48
C ALA A 145 -23.23 13.64 38.65
N LEU A 146 -22.63 13.72 39.84
CA LEU A 146 -23.30 13.45 41.11
C LEU A 146 -24.41 14.48 41.26
N LEU A 147 -25.66 14.05 41.15
CA LEU A 147 -26.81 14.81 41.66
C LEU A 147 -26.90 14.54 43.16
N SER A 148 -26.62 15.60 43.93
CA SER A 148 -26.91 15.75 45.36
C SER A 148 -28.39 15.97 45.61
#